data_AF-A0A7V2WAH0-F1
#
_entry.id   AF-A0A7V2WAH0-F1
#
_cell.length_a   1.000
_cell.length_b   1.000
_cell.length_c   1.000
_cell.angle_alpha   90.00
_cell.angle_beta   90.00
_cell.angle_gamma   90.00
#
_symmetry.space_group_name_H-M   'P 1'
#
loop_
_entity.id
_entity.type
_entity.pdbx_description
1 polymer ?
#
loop_
_entity_poly.entity_id
_entity_poly.type
_entity_poly.pdbx_seq_one_letter_code
_entity_poly.pdbx_strand_id
1 'polypeptide(L)'
;MLRYLFLLLLLTLSACATASPAPADPPPEEILYFPETGHTVQPPFSAFLQRPGKLDLLGYPITETMTEDGWTVQYFQFGRLEYHPENEPAYRVTVGWLGEWLNRTTPPAEHSLSGDFAAFFAENGGSVQFGHPISEPHQRGGKLVQDFQSARFIWAPDAPFRVKTEPIGETYFLRRYPLGLPEKIAPPPNAVIFHPEPPVISPAEIHCAVSVES
;
A
#
# COMPACT_ATOMS: atom_id res chain seq x y z
N MET A 1 -23.31 3.84 -62.96
CA MET A 1 -23.38 2.36 -62.91
C MET A 1 -22.00 1.84 -62.56
N LEU A 2 -21.93 0.71 -61.83
CA LEU A 2 -20.72 0.05 -61.29
C LEU A 2 -20.29 0.61 -59.91
N ARG A 3 -20.33 -0.10 -58.77
CA ARG A 3 -20.56 -1.52 -58.49
C ARG A 3 -20.85 -1.64 -56.98
N TYR A 4 -22.11 -1.88 -56.62
CA TYR A 4 -22.43 -2.58 -55.37
C TYR A 4 -21.90 -4.00 -55.53
N LEU A 5 -20.67 -4.25 -55.08
CA LEU A 5 -20.12 -5.60 -55.08
C LEU A 5 -18.97 -5.68 -54.07
N PHE A 6 -19.29 -5.61 -52.78
CA PHE A 6 -18.51 -6.29 -51.73
C PHE A 6 -19.38 -6.39 -50.47
N LEU A 7 -20.54 -7.01 -50.64
CA LEU A 7 -21.29 -7.63 -49.54
C LEU A 7 -20.97 -9.12 -49.65
N LEU A 8 -20.60 -9.74 -48.51
CA LEU A 8 -20.40 -11.18 -48.26
C LEU A 8 -18.96 -11.71 -48.36
N LEU A 9 -18.21 -11.56 -47.25
CA LEU A 9 -17.44 -12.69 -46.70
C LEU A 9 -17.86 -12.87 -45.23
N LEU A 10 -18.71 -13.85 -44.98
CA LEU A 10 -19.22 -14.27 -43.67
C LEU A 10 -18.19 -15.18 -42.95
N LEU A 11 -18.05 -14.94 -41.64
CA LEU A 11 -17.74 -15.88 -40.54
C LEU A 11 -16.42 -16.71 -40.62
N THR A 12 -15.55 -16.69 -39.60
CA THR A 12 -15.77 -17.36 -38.30
C THR A 12 -14.68 -17.07 -37.26
N LEU A 13 -15.09 -17.12 -35.97
CA LEU A 13 -14.33 -17.48 -34.75
C LEU A 13 -13.16 -16.56 -34.34
N SER A 14 -13.08 -16.01 -33.13
CA SER A 14 -13.54 -16.56 -31.85
C SER A 14 -13.85 -15.39 -30.92
N ALA A 15 -15.10 -15.28 -30.48
CA ALA A 15 -15.39 -14.50 -29.28
C ALA A 15 -14.76 -15.28 -28.13
N CYS A 16 -13.56 -14.88 -27.71
CA CYS A 16 -13.08 -15.23 -26.39
C CYS A 16 -14.05 -14.54 -25.43
N ALA A 17 -15.07 -15.26 -24.98
CA ALA A 17 -15.88 -14.83 -23.87
C ALA A 17 -14.91 -14.79 -22.69
N THR A 18 -14.35 -13.61 -22.42
CA THR A 18 -13.72 -13.34 -21.13
C THR A 18 -14.85 -13.52 -20.13
N ALA A 19 -14.84 -14.66 -19.43
CA ALA A 19 -15.68 -14.85 -18.28
C ALA A 19 -15.41 -13.64 -17.38
N SER A 20 -16.39 -12.75 -17.29
CA SER A 20 -16.35 -11.65 -16.34
C SER A 20 -16.14 -12.30 -14.99
N PRO A 21 -15.11 -11.94 -14.21
CA PRO A 21 -15.01 -12.44 -12.85
C PRO A 21 -16.35 -12.10 -12.18
N ALA A 22 -16.98 -13.12 -11.60
CA ALA A 22 -18.15 -12.93 -10.76
C ALA A 22 -17.81 -11.87 -9.70
N PRO A 23 -18.75 -11.01 -9.28
CA PRO A 23 -18.51 -10.13 -8.15
C PRO A 23 -18.07 -11.02 -6.99
N ALA A 24 -16.83 -10.82 -6.53
CA ALA A 24 -16.38 -11.41 -5.29
C ALA A 24 -17.41 -11.03 -4.21
N ASP A 25 -17.74 -11.97 -3.33
CA ASP A 25 -18.61 -11.68 -2.19
C ASP A 25 -18.17 -10.37 -1.54
N PRO A 26 -19.12 -9.49 -1.14
CA PRO A 26 -18.73 -8.27 -0.45
C PRO A 26 -17.85 -8.69 0.73
N PRO A 27 -16.65 -8.09 0.86
CA PRO A 27 -15.73 -8.45 1.93
C PRO A 27 -16.46 -8.36 3.28
N PRO A 28 -16.19 -9.29 4.22
CA PRO A 28 -16.91 -9.35 5.48
C PRO A 28 -16.92 -7.98 6.18
N GLU A 29 -18.08 -7.55 6.67
CA GLU A 29 -18.24 -6.37 7.53
C GLU A 29 -17.73 -6.64 8.96
N GLU A 30 -16.54 -7.22 9.06
CA GLU A 30 -15.93 -7.62 10.30
C GLU A 30 -15.17 -6.47 10.94
N ILE A 31 -15.17 -6.44 12.27
CA ILE A 31 -14.24 -5.62 13.05
C ILE A 31 -13.02 -6.47 13.33
N LEU A 32 -11.87 -6.04 12.86
CA LEU A 32 -10.60 -6.75 13.04
C LEU A 32 -9.86 -6.19 14.25
N TYR A 33 -9.39 -7.06 15.15
CA TYR A 33 -8.56 -6.67 16.28
C TYR A 33 -7.11 -7.14 16.07
N PHE A 34 -6.17 -6.20 16.19
CA PHE A 34 -4.74 -6.46 16.03
C PHE A 34 -4.07 -6.49 17.41
N PRO A 35 -3.79 -7.68 17.99
CA PRO A 35 -3.18 -7.77 19.32
C PRO A 35 -1.77 -7.16 19.38
N GLU A 36 -1.06 -7.09 18.26
CA GLU A 36 0.30 -6.52 18.16
C GLU A 36 0.33 -5.04 18.50
N THR A 37 -0.69 -4.29 18.06
CA THR A 37 -0.80 -2.86 18.33
C THR A 37 -1.92 -2.53 19.31
N GLY A 38 -2.82 -3.46 19.57
CA GLY A 38 -3.98 -3.29 20.44
C GLY A 38 -5.07 -2.38 19.85
N HIS A 39 -5.12 -2.26 18.53
CA HIS A 39 -6.09 -1.42 17.81
C HIS A 39 -7.11 -2.24 17.04
N THR A 40 -8.28 -1.64 16.77
CA THR A 40 -9.30 -2.24 15.92
C THR A 40 -9.39 -1.55 14.57
N VAL A 41 -9.72 -2.31 13.52
CA VAL A 41 -10.07 -1.80 12.19
C VAL A 41 -11.52 -2.17 11.92
N GLN A 42 -12.37 -1.16 11.80
CA GLN A 42 -13.80 -1.33 11.58
C GLN A 42 -14.14 -1.19 10.09
N PRO A 43 -15.30 -1.69 9.62
CA PRO A 43 -15.79 -1.39 8.28
C PRO A 43 -15.92 0.14 8.07
N PRO A 44 -15.62 0.65 6.86
CA PRO A 44 -15.28 -0.09 5.64
C PRO A 44 -13.79 -0.42 5.49
N PHE A 45 -12.94 0.00 6.45
CA PHE A 45 -11.49 -0.17 6.33
C PHE A 45 -11.02 -1.62 6.49
N SER A 46 -11.68 -2.41 7.33
CA SER A 46 -11.38 -3.85 7.49
C SER A 46 -11.56 -4.62 6.18
N ALA A 47 -12.63 -4.32 5.45
CA ALA A 47 -12.89 -4.86 4.12
C ALA A 47 -11.82 -4.48 3.09
N PHE A 48 -11.26 -3.26 3.19
CA PHE A 48 -10.15 -2.85 2.34
C PHE A 48 -8.85 -3.58 2.72
N LEU A 49 -8.55 -3.68 4.02
CA LEU A 49 -7.31 -4.23 4.55
C LEU A 49 -7.17 -5.73 4.29
N GLN A 50 -8.28 -6.46 4.25
CA GLN A 50 -8.31 -7.90 3.93
C GLN A 50 -8.03 -8.22 2.45
N ARG A 51 -7.96 -7.21 1.58
CA ARG A 51 -7.57 -7.44 0.18
C ARG A 51 -6.08 -7.84 0.12
N PRO A 52 -5.67 -8.72 -0.81
CA PRO A 52 -4.28 -9.15 -0.93
C PRO A 52 -3.28 -7.99 -0.98
N GLY A 53 -2.21 -8.09 -0.17
CA GLY A 53 -1.11 -7.13 -0.10
C GLY A 53 -1.44 -5.78 0.57
N LYS A 54 -2.67 -5.54 1.06
CA LYS A 54 -3.01 -4.26 1.70
C LYS A 54 -2.45 -4.12 3.11
N LEU A 55 -2.40 -5.21 3.86
CA LEU A 55 -1.77 -5.22 5.16
C LEU A 55 -0.26 -4.99 5.06
N ASP A 56 0.40 -5.64 4.09
CA ASP A 56 1.83 -5.43 3.84
C ASP A 56 2.10 -3.93 3.55
N LEU A 57 1.36 -3.35 2.59
CA LEU A 57 1.47 -1.94 2.22
C LEU A 57 1.27 -0.95 3.37
N LEU A 58 0.27 -1.16 4.23
CA LEU A 58 -0.12 -0.20 5.28
C LEU A 58 0.57 -0.47 6.62
N GLY A 59 0.96 -1.72 6.89
CA GLY A 59 1.32 -2.20 8.21
C GLY A 59 0.12 -2.25 9.16
N TYR A 60 0.40 -2.36 10.45
CA TYR A 60 -0.64 -2.45 11.47
C TYR A 60 -1.29 -1.09 11.78
N PRO A 61 -2.56 -1.08 12.25
CA PRO A 61 -3.20 0.14 12.72
C PRO A 61 -2.46 0.71 13.93
N ILE A 62 -2.32 2.04 13.97
CA ILE A 62 -1.70 2.79 15.08
C ILE A 62 -2.70 3.74 15.76
N THR A 63 -3.93 3.79 15.26
CA THR A 63 -5.04 4.53 15.83
C THR A 63 -6.33 3.72 15.71
N GLU A 64 -7.35 4.09 16.47
CA GLU A 64 -8.73 3.78 16.09
C GLU A 64 -9.17 4.68 14.91
N THR A 65 -10.34 4.39 14.35
CA THR A 65 -11.01 5.27 13.40
C THR A 65 -11.39 6.60 14.05
N MET A 66 -11.12 7.71 13.38
CA MET A 66 -11.42 9.06 13.86
C MET A 66 -11.99 9.94 12.74
N THR A 67 -12.53 11.10 13.10
CA THR A 67 -12.93 12.12 12.13
C THR A 67 -11.85 13.18 12.01
N GLU A 68 -11.33 13.39 10.81
CA GLU A 68 -10.34 14.44 10.50
C GLU A 68 -10.77 15.19 9.24
N ASP A 69 -10.84 16.52 9.33
CA ASP A 69 -11.19 17.42 8.22
C ASP A 69 -12.49 17.05 7.48
N GLY A 70 -13.46 16.46 8.21
CA GLY A 70 -14.76 16.02 7.69
C GLY A 70 -14.80 14.57 7.18
N TRP A 71 -13.65 13.90 7.13
CA TRP A 71 -13.52 12.53 6.66
C TRP A 71 -13.37 11.56 7.82
N THR A 72 -13.88 10.34 7.64
CA THR A 72 -13.52 9.22 8.51
C THR A 72 -12.14 8.72 8.08
N VAL A 73 -11.18 8.68 9.01
CA VAL A 73 -9.78 8.30 8.74
C VAL A 73 -9.27 7.31 9.77
N GLN A 74 -8.27 6.52 9.39
CA GLN A 74 -7.50 5.70 10.32
C GLN A 74 -6.03 5.66 9.89
N TYR A 75 -5.12 5.80 10.84
CA TYR A 75 -3.68 5.75 10.58
C TYR A 75 -3.12 4.36 10.84
N PHE A 76 -2.18 3.97 9.98
CA PHE A 76 -1.41 2.74 10.04
C PHE A 76 0.08 3.09 10.10
N GLN A 77 0.95 2.10 10.30
CA GLN A 77 2.41 2.33 10.36
C GLN A 77 2.95 3.06 9.13
N PHE A 78 2.52 2.66 7.93
CA PHE A 78 3.06 3.15 6.65
C PHE A 78 2.09 4.02 5.84
N GLY A 79 0.85 4.20 6.30
CA GLY A 79 -0.13 4.98 5.55
C GLY A 79 -1.34 5.40 6.38
N ARG A 80 -2.32 5.99 5.68
CA ARG A 80 -3.63 6.36 6.23
C ARG A 80 -4.71 5.85 5.30
N LEU A 81 -5.82 5.36 5.85
CA LEU A 81 -7.05 5.14 5.09
C LEU A 81 -8.02 6.28 5.31
N GLU A 82 -8.75 6.61 4.25
CA GLU A 82 -9.77 7.65 4.23
C GLU A 82 -11.06 7.12 3.63
N TYR A 83 -12.19 7.54 4.18
CA TYR A 83 -13.50 7.22 3.65
C TYR A 83 -14.18 8.45 3.07
N HIS A 84 -14.50 8.36 1.78
CA HIS A 84 -15.08 9.39 0.92
C HIS A 84 -16.44 8.90 0.38
N PRO A 85 -17.55 9.13 1.11
CA PRO A 85 -18.88 8.60 0.76
C PRO A 85 -19.43 9.10 -0.59
N GLU A 86 -18.95 10.25 -1.05
CA GLU A 86 -19.29 10.90 -2.31
C GLU A 86 -18.71 10.19 -3.54
N ASN A 87 -17.68 9.35 -3.35
CA ASN A 87 -17.14 8.53 -4.43
C ASN A 87 -18.08 7.37 -4.78
N GLU A 88 -17.90 6.81 -5.99
CA GLU A 88 -18.56 5.55 -6.35
C GLU A 88 -18.21 4.46 -5.33
N PRO A 89 -19.13 3.51 -5.03
CA PRO A 89 -18.94 2.52 -3.97
C PRO A 89 -17.59 1.81 -3.95
N ALA A 90 -17.02 1.51 -5.11
CA ALA A 90 -15.72 0.84 -5.25
C ALA A 90 -14.51 1.69 -4.80
N TYR A 91 -14.65 3.03 -4.78
CA TYR A 91 -13.58 4.00 -4.53
C TYR A 91 -13.82 4.83 -3.27
N ARG A 92 -14.77 4.44 -2.41
CA ARG A 92 -15.04 5.17 -1.17
C ARG A 92 -13.93 5.01 -0.14
N VAL A 93 -13.14 3.94 -0.19
CA VAL A 93 -11.95 3.80 0.66
C VAL A 93 -10.72 4.08 -0.18
N THR A 94 -9.94 5.08 0.22
CA THR A 94 -8.69 5.47 -0.44
C THR A 94 -7.51 5.40 0.52
N VAL A 95 -6.31 5.20 -0.03
CA VAL A 95 -5.05 5.33 0.72
C VAL A 95 -4.58 6.77 0.61
N GLY A 96 -4.39 7.42 1.74
CA GLY A 96 -3.70 8.70 1.84
C GLY A 96 -2.20 8.47 1.62
N TRP A 97 -1.65 9.00 0.53
CA TRP A 97 -0.23 8.90 0.18
C TRP A 97 0.59 9.90 1.01
N LEU A 98 0.80 9.59 2.29
CA LEU A 98 1.38 10.52 3.26
C LEU A 98 2.79 11.00 2.88
N GLY A 99 3.51 10.28 2.01
CA GLY A 99 4.81 10.71 1.48
C GLY A 99 4.68 12.02 0.72
N GLU A 100 3.65 12.16 -0.12
CA GLU A 100 3.36 13.41 -0.85
C GLU A 100 3.02 14.54 0.11
N TRP A 101 2.31 14.25 1.20
CA TRP A 101 1.95 15.24 2.20
C TRP A 101 3.16 15.74 2.98
N LEU A 102 4.11 14.85 3.24
CA LEU A 102 5.40 15.21 3.85
C LEU A 102 6.32 15.94 2.86
N ASN A 103 6.15 15.73 1.55
CA ASN A 103 7.08 16.15 0.51
C ASN A 103 6.43 16.89 -0.68
N ARG A 104 5.48 17.81 -0.42
CA ARG A 104 4.64 18.55 -1.41
C ARG A 104 5.40 19.44 -2.44
N THR A 105 6.56 19.05 -2.94
CA THR A 105 7.40 19.89 -3.83
C THR A 105 7.77 19.24 -5.17
N THR A 106 7.25 18.07 -5.55
CA THR A 106 7.58 17.49 -6.87
C THR A 106 6.42 16.68 -7.46
N PRO A 107 6.01 16.92 -8.72
CA PRO A 107 5.06 16.04 -9.41
C PRO A 107 5.63 14.62 -9.54
N PRO A 108 4.80 13.57 -9.62
CA PRO A 108 5.28 12.21 -9.83
C PRO A 108 6.04 12.14 -11.16
N ALA A 109 7.36 12.20 -11.08
CA ALA A 109 8.26 11.90 -12.17
C ALA A 109 8.70 10.43 -12.05
N GLU A 110 9.25 9.86 -13.11
CA GLU A 110 10.03 8.64 -12.97
C GLU A 110 11.26 8.98 -12.13
N HIS A 111 11.20 8.62 -10.85
CA HIS A 111 12.29 8.83 -9.93
C HIS A 111 13.27 7.68 -9.99
N SER A 112 14.56 7.99 -9.95
CA SER A 112 15.59 6.95 -10.04
C SER A 112 15.63 6.12 -8.74
N LEU A 113 15.92 4.83 -8.88
CA LEU A 113 16.19 3.94 -7.76
C LEU A 113 17.48 3.17 -8.07
N SER A 114 18.47 3.26 -7.19
CA SER A 114 19.80 2.67 -7.44
C SER A 114 20.50 2.22 -6.16
N GLY A 115 21.55 1.41 -6.32
CA GLY A 115 22.43 0.97 -5.24
C GLY A 115 21.71 0.22 -4.12
N ASP A 116 22.11 0.51 -2.87
CA ASP A 116 21.55 -0.12 -1.67
C ASP A 116 20.02 0.08 -1.55
N PHE A 117 19.48 1.23 -2.00
CA PHE A 117 18.04 1.47 -2.00
C PHE A 117 17.29 0.60 -3.01
N ALA A 118 17.84 0.37 -4.20
CA ALA A 118 17.25 -0.54 -5.18
C ALA A 118 17.26 -2.00 -4.69
N ALA A 119 18.38 -2.43 -4.10
CA ALA A 119 18.49 -3.77 -3.52
C ALA A 119 17.49 -3.96 -2.38
N PHE A 120 17.45 -3.02 -1.43
CA PHE A 120 16.49 -3.08 -0.32
C PHE A 120 15.04 -3.09 -0.81
N PHE A 121 14.70 -2.24 -1.78
CA PHE A 121 13.36 -2.20 -2.36
C PHE A 121 12.95 -3.56 -2.95
N ALA A 122 13.80 -4.15 -3.79
CA ALA A 122 13.51 -5.43 -4.45
C ALA A 122 13.33 -6.58 -3.43
N GLU A 123 14.21 -6.64 -2.43
CA GLU A 123 14.21 -7.72 -1.43
C GLU A 123 13.09 -7.59 -0.37
N ASN A 124 12.45 -6.42 -0.25
CA ASN A 124 11.47 -6.13 0.82
C ASN A 124 10.07 -5.78 0.28
N GLY A 125 9.66 -6.41 -0.82
CA GLY A 125 8.29 -6.30 -1.35
C GLY A 125 8.04 -5.16 -2.34
N GLY A 126 9.08 -4.38 -2.68
CA GLY A 126 9.06 -3.43 -3.78
C GLY A 126 7.89 -2.44 -3.75
N SER A 127 7.27 -2.24 -4.91
CA SER A 127 6.17 -1.27 -5.07
C SER A 127 4.91 -1.68 -4.31
N VAL A 128 4.73 -2.97 -4.03
CA VAL A 128 3.62 -3.46 -3.21
C VAL A 128 3.76 -2.97 -1.77
N GLN A 129 4.98 -2.97 -1.24
CA GLN A 129 5.25 -2.55 0.14
C GLN A 129 5.39 -1.03 0.29
N PHE A 130 6.15 -0.38 -0.60
CA PHE A 130 6.60 1.00 -0.41
C PHE A 130 5.92 2.01 -1.33
N GLY A 131 5.21 1.53 -2.36
CA GLY A 131 4.77 2.34 -3.49
C GLY A 131 5.94 2.80 -4.37
N HIS A 132 5.69 3.78 -5.23
CA HIS A 132 6.73 4.35 -6.08
C HIS A 132 7.58 5.37 -5.32
N PRO A 133 8.85 5.58 -5.71
CA PRO A 133 9.62 6.71 -5.20
C PRO A 133 8.95 8.01 -5.66
N ILE A 134 8.96 9.02 -4.79
CA ILE A 134 8.40 10.37 -5.03
C ILE A 134 9.48 11.46 -4.96
N SER A 135 10.74 11.04 -4.91
CA SER A 135 11.90 11.92 -4.88
C SER A 135 13.13 11.20 -5.43
N GLU A 136 14.10 11.98 -5.89
CA GLU A 136 15.48 11.50 -6.01
C GLU A 136 16.10 11.29 -4.63
N PRO A 137 17.10 10.40 -4.50
CA PRO A 137 17.93 10.34 -3.31
C PRO A 137 18.51 11.72 -2.98
N HIS A 138 18.28 12.20 -1.75
CA HIS A 138 18.68 13.54 -1.33
C HIS A 138 19.18 13.54 0.13
N GLN A 139 19.94 14.57 0.49
CA GLN A 139 20.46 14.72 1.85
C GLN A 139 19.41 15.33 2.78
N ARG A 140 19.15 14.70 3.93
CA ARG A 140 18.29 15.23 4.99
C ARG A 140 18.87 14.90 6.35
N GLY A 141 19.13 15.93 7.16
CA GLY A 141 19.72 15.75 8.49
C GLY A 141 21.07 15.01 8.47
N GLY A 142 21.87 15.23 7.42
CA GLY A 142 23.17 14.57 7.23
C GLY A 142 23.11 13.11 6.78
N LYS A 143 21.91 12.60 6.44
CA LYS A 143 21.72 11.25 5.91
C LYS A 143 21.21 11.32 4.48
N LEU A 144 21.70 10.40 3.65
CA LEU A 144 21.08 10.17 2.35
C LEU A 144 19.74 9.48 2.56
N VAL A 145 18.68 10.05 2.01
CA VAL A 145 17.31 9.54 2.13
C VAL A 145 16.64 9.51 0.76
N GLN A 146 15.62 8.69 0.63
CA GLN A 146 14.71 8.75 -0.51
C GLN A 146 13.27 8.56 -0.01
N ASP A 147 12.39 9.47 -0.40
CA ASP A 147 10.97 9.40 -0.07
C ASP A 147 10.20 8.58 -1.11
N PHE A 148 9.31 7.74 -0.60
CA PHE A 148 8.35 6.92 -1.33
C PHE A 148 6.93 7.28 -0.89
N GLN A 149 5.94 6.76 -1.61
CA GLN A 149 4.54 6.98 -1.28
C GLN A 149 4.15 6.51 0.14
N SER A 150 4.73 5.40 0.63
CA SER A 150 4.43 4.80 1.94
C SER A 150 5.64 4.63 2.87
N ALA A 151 6.82 5.15 2.51
CA ALA A 151 8.04 5.01 3.32
C ALA A 151 9.04 6.14 3.07
N ARG A 152 9.96 6.38 4.01
CA ARG A 152 11.24 7.02 3.70
C ARG A 152 12.36 6.03 3.93
N PHE A 153 13.18 5.81 2.92
CA PHE A 153 14.42 5.06 3.06
C PHE A 153 15.52 5.99 3.54
N ILE A 154 16.32 5.48 4.46
CA ILE A 154 17.43 6.18 5.08
C ILE A 154 18.66 5.28 4.93
N TRP A 155 19.67 5.77 4.23
CA TRP A 155 20.92 5.04 4.10
C TRP A 155 21.60 4.96 5.46
N ALA A 156 21.97 3.73 5.85
CA ALA A 156 22.51 3.43 7.16
C ALA A 156 23.49 2.24 7.01
N PRO A 157 24.81 2.48 6.89
CA PRO A 157 25.78 1.45 6.52
C PRO A 157 25.85 0.28 7.52
N ASP A 158 25.49 0.54 8.78
CA ASP A 158 25.48 -0.47 9.85
C ASP A 158 24.17 -1.25 9.97
N ALA A 159 23.16 -0.93 9.15
CA ALA A 159 21.88 -1.63 9.11
C ALA A 159 21.93 -2.85 8.18
N PRO A 160 21.07 -3.86 8.40
CA PRO A 160 20.78 -4.87 7.38
C PRO A 160 20.44 -4.21 6.05
N PHE A 161 20.97 -4.75 4.95
CA PHE A 161 20.86 -4.17 3.59
C PHE A 161 21.34 -2.72 3.45
N ARG A 162 21.99 -2.15 4.47
CA ARG A 162 22.43 -0.75 4.56
C ARG A 162 21.31 0.29 4.47
N VAL A 163 20.07 -0.11 4.77
CA VAL A 163 18.88 0.75 4.67
C VAL A 163 18.02 0.60 5.92
N LYS A 164 17.49 1.73 6.40
CA LYS A 164 16.41 1.77 7.40
C LYS A 164 15.18 2.43 6.78
N THR A 165 14.00 2.05 7.24
CA THR A 165 12.74 2.68 6.85
C THR A 165 12.19 3.54 7.99
N GLU A 166 11.61 4.68 7.65
CA GLU A 166 10.79 5.47 8.57
C GLU A 166 9.31 5.15 8.29
N PRO A 167 8.51 4.78 9.31
CA PRO A 167 7.08 4.54 9.17
C PRO A 167 6.36 5.89 8.98
N ILE A 168 6.03 6.22 7.73
CA ILE A 168 5.55 7.57 7.42
C ILE A 168 4.14 7.84 7.95
N GLY A 169 3.34 6.79 8.17
CA GLY A 169 2.02 6.91 8.76
C GLY A 169 2.09 7.38 10.20
N GLU A 170 2.94 6.72 10.99
CA GLU A 170 3.26 7.14 12.35
C GLU A 170 3.92 8.52 12.38
N THR A 171 4.88 8.77 11.49
CA THR A 171 5.60 10.06 11.42
C THR A 171 4.66 11.22 11.11
N TYR A 172 3.77 11.04 10.14
CA TYR A 172 2.78 12.05 9.80
C TYR A 172 1.80 12.26 10.96
N PHE A 173 1.31 11.16 11.56
CA PHE A 173 0.39 11.23 12.69
C PHE A 173 1.00 12.02 13.85
N LEU A 174 2.23 11.71 14.26
CA LEU A 174 2.91 12.41 15.36
C LEU A 174 3.22 13.87 15.03
N ARG A 175 3.40 14.22 13.75
CA ARG A 175 3.55 15.62 13.32
C ARG A 175 2.22 16.40 13.44
N ARG A 176 1.09 15.74 13.16
CA ARG A 176 -0.26 16.30 13.28
C ARG A 176 -0.74 16.36 14.74
N TYR A 177 -0.42 15.33 15.52
CA TYR A 177 -0.83 15.11 16.91
C TYR A 177 0.41 14.89 17.80
N PRO A 178 1.11 15.97 18.19
CA PRO A 178 2.41 15.88 18.89
C PRO A 178 2.32 15.36 20.32
N LEU A 179 1.11 15.16 20.85
CA LEU A 179 0.90 14.58 22.18
C LEU A 179 1.09 13.07 22.22
N GLY A 180 1.35 12.43 21.08
CA GLY A 180 1.63 11.00 20.97
C GLY A 180 0.49 10.18 20.37
N LEU A 181 0.69 8.86 20.32
CA LEU A 181 -0.31 7.91 19.84
C LEU A 181 -1.56 7.95 20.74
N PRO A 182 -2.77 7.81 20.17
CA PRO A 182 -4.00 7.88 20.94
C PRO A 182 -4.14 6.68 21.89
N GLU A 183 -4.98 6.84 22.90
CA GLU A 183 -5.33 5.74 23.81
C GLU A 183 -6.01 4.61 23.04
N LYS A 184 -5.68 3.37 23.42
CA LYS A 184 -6.24 2.16 22.83
C LYS A 184 -7.62 1.91 23.42
N ILE A 185 -8.59 1.59 22.58
CA ILE A 185 -9.94 1.25 23.03
C ILE A 185 -10.05 -0.27 23.16
N ALA A 186 -10.73 -0.75 24.21
CA ALA A 186 -10.99 -2.17 24.35
C ALA A 186 -11.77 -2.68 23.12
N PRO A 187 -11.37 -3.82 22.52
CA PRO A 187 -12.05 -4.33 21.34
C PRO A 187 -13.51 -4.67 21.68
N PRO A 188 -14.45 -4.38 20.78
CA PRO A 188 -15.84 -4.74 21.02
C PRO A 188 -15.99 -6.29 21.05
N PRO A 189 -17.01 -6.84 21.72
CA PRO A 189 -17.16 -8.29 21.89
C PRO A 189 -17.25 -9.09 20.59
N ASN A 190 -17.64 -8.44 19.48
CA ASN A 190 -17.75 -9.05 18.16
C ASN A 190 -16.50 -8.85 17.29
N ALA A 191 -15.41 -8.29 17.83
CA ALA A 191 -14.16 -8.17 17.08
C ALA A 191 -13.52 -9.53 16.88
N VAL A 192 -13.11 -9.80 15.64
CA VAL A 192 -12.35 -10.99 15.24
C VAL A 192 -10.88 -10.68 15.42
N ILE A 193 -10.15 -11.55 16.14
CA ILE A 193 -8.69 -11.39 16.25
C ILE A 193 -8.11 -11.64 14.86
N PHE A 194 -7.46 -10.63 14.29
CA PHE A 194 -6.81 -10.76 13.01
C PHE A 194 -5.52 -11.56 13.18
N HIS A 195 -5.33 -12.56 12.33
CA HIS A 195 -4.11 -13.36 12.27
C HIS A 195 -3.53 -13.18 10.88
N PRO A 196 -2.46 -12.38 10.71
CA PRO A 196 -1.82 -12.27 9.41
C PRO A 196 -1.30 -13.64 9.00
N GLU A 197 -1.62 -14.09 7.78
CA GLU A 197 -0.87 -15.18 7.19
C GLU A 197 0.60 -14.75 7.10
N PRO A 198 1.56 -15.62 7.48
CA PRO A 198 2.97 -15.28 7.33
C PRO A 198 3.26 -14.97 5.85
N PRO A 199 4.15 -14.02 5.54
CA PRO A 199 4.45 -13.65 4.16
C PRO A 199 4.83 -14.90 3.36
N VAL A 200 4.09 -15.16 2.28
CA VAL A 200 4.36 -16.27 1.38
C VAL A 200 5.60 -15.92 0.56
N ILE A 201 6.78 -16.26 1.07
CA ILE A 201 8.01 -16.23 0.29
C ILE A 201 7.93 -17.39 -0.70
N SER A 202 7.53 -17.11 -1.94
CA SER A 202 7.55 -18.11 -3.02
C SER A 202 9.00 -18.54 -3.30
N PRO A 203 9.34 -19.84 -3.25
CA PRO A 203 10.67 -20.33 -3.59
C PRO A 203 11.12 -20.03 -5.04
N ALA A 204 10.21 -19.58 -5.91
CA ALA A 204 10.48 -19.40 -7.34
C ALA A 204 11.38 -18.20 -7.69
N GLU A 205 11.58 -17.23 -6.79
CA GLU A 205 12.46 -16.08 -7.05
C GLU A 205 13.93 -16.32 -6.69
N ILE A 206 14.26 -17.47 -6.06
CA ILE A 206 15.65 -17.81 -5.70
C ILE A 206 16.47 -18.32 -6.91
N HIS A 207 15.82 -18.64 -8.04
CA HIS A 207 16.49 -19.34 -9.15
C HIS A 207 17.05 -18.47 -10.29
N CYS A 208 16.89 -17.15 -10.28
CA CYS A 208 17.44 -16.30 -11.37
C CYS A 208 18.80 -15.65 -11.07
N ALA A 209 19.41 -15.90 -9.91
CA ALA A 209 20.67 -15.28 -9.51
C ALA A 209 21.83 -16.28 -9.31
N VAL A 210 21.96 -17.31 -10.16
CA VAL A 210 23.25 -18.02 -10.34
C VAL A 210 23.38 -18.43 -11.80
N SER A 211 23.94 -17.53 -12.61
CA SER A 211 24.65 -17.88 -13.84
C SER A 211 25.60 -16.73 -14.18
N VAL A 212 26.69 -16.66 -13.42
CA VAL A 212 27.91 -15.98 -13.83
C VAL A 212 29.05 -16.98 -13.67
N GLU A 213 29.19 -17.86 -14.67
CA GLU A 213 30.41 -18.59 -15.03
C GLU A 213 30.38 -18.63 -16.56
N SER A 214 31.42 -18.31 -17.32
CA SER A 214 32.87 -18.21 -17.08
C SER A 214 33.50 -17.33 -18.15
#